data_AF-A0A9P9RFZ5-F1
#
_entry.id   AF-A0A9P9RFZ5-F1
#
_cell.length_a   1.000
_cell.length_b   1.000
_cell.length_c   1.000
_cell.angle_alpha   90.00
_cell.angle_beta   90.00
_cell.angle_gamma   90.00
#
_symmetry.space_group_name_H-M   'P 1'
#
loop_
_entity.id
_entity.type
_entity.pdbx_description
1 polymer ?
#
loop_
_entity_poly.entity_id
_entity_poly.type
_entity_poly.pdbx_seq_one_letter_code
_entity_poly.pdbx_strand_id
1 'polypeptide(L)'
;MTSLTPHRKKRLQEVASGMLNIYQTLANMAYIPSTSIRRGPHDITALLPLYTGLKIHPSIIYLYSILPYVDVEEAGMEVFFQGGRFADFRKGEVVEEGRDPLFDCDQEDQGMEGGMRSWMTPLTLLGSEDVGRDGGRGSVVIYDAKRHCVGIIDHECGGSMDHKLDIDGKPLEDDDDEGGDDDHDDVGDGSEYEIVKEGDELTEDESWEDIDEESDGGEDGDVYEDADQEEHIYDNMPSRPAPDVLRDIAKWFEDFYEVPNDRGVDALEAGSQHRKHGWPSTDFDAEGYLVDKVRAKALEEAREDEEELWREAAKYRGWIKEEDGFQMEMLREKLAIAGTEDEFWLARWGVWKAEGDNAIYLRKLREVEERRKLAFPDGRLGKMENLVIGEIKHLQESLWNEERDLKEMREDGKGKEKESEEKMKGREKRIAVLEKALEAARKDADKLCPGKSPSFGRGMKETGLDLDKRVADLSTNIEDSREKLEAMRKWRDELPVSAHLAREAADEAIQWLEGYMEAYKGQLQGCIEALKELDEKAGRATG
;
A
#
# COMPACT_ATOMS: atom_id res chain seq x y z
N MET A 1 14.69 32.64 -22.97
CA MET A 1 13.68 32.68 -21.90
C MET A 1 13.08 34.07 -21.84
N THR A 2 11.85 34.24 -22.32
CA THR A 2 11.07 35.47 -22.10
C THR A 2 10.95 35.69 -20.59
N SER A 3 11.28 36.89 -20.13
CA SER A 3 11.22 37.22 -18.70
C SER A 3 9.77 37.17 -18.23
N LEU A 4 9.44 36.25 -17.31
CA LEU A 4 8.11 36.17 -16.72
C LEU A 4 7.76 37.51 -16.04
N THR A 5 6.53 37.98 -16.26
CA THR A 5 6.04 39.21 -15.61
C THR A 5 6.03 39.05 -14.08
N PRO A 6 6.19 40.15 -13.32
CA PRO A 6 6.12 40.10 -11.86
C PRO A 6 4.83 39.48 -11.32
N HIS A 7 3.70 39.75 -11.98
CA HIS A 7 2.40 39.18 -11.61
C HIS A 7 2.38 37.65 -11.77
N ARG A 8 2.90 37.11 -12.89
CA ARG A 8 3.00 35.65 -13.08
C ARG A 8 3.93 35.01 -12.04
N LYS A 9 5.06 35.65 -11.72
CA LYS A 9 5.96 35.15 -10.66
C LYS A 9 5.27 35.10 -9.30
N LYS A 10 4.46 36.11 -8.95
CA LYS A 10 3.68 36.13 -7.71
C LYS A 10 2.70 34.95 -7.63
N ARG A 11 1.91 34.70 -8.68
CA ARG A 11 1.00 33.53 -8.77
C ARG A 11 1.75 32.21 -8.55
N LEU A 12 2.91 32.03 -9.18
CA LEU A 12 3.70 30.81 -9.03
C LEU A 12 4.32 30.69 -7.62
N GLN A 13 4.65 31.81 -6.99
CA GLN A 13 5.09 31.84 -5.60
C GLN A 13 3.96 31.45 -4.62
N GLU A 14 2.71 31.82 -4.91
CA GLU A 14 1.55 31.41 -4.11
C GLU A 14 1.37 29.88 -4.15
N VAL A 15 1.53 29.25 -5.31
CA VAL A 15 1.52 27.77 -5.44
C VAL A 15 2.65 27.13 -4.63
N ALA A 16 3.89 27.61 -4.81
CA ALA A 16 5.04 27.07 -4.06
C ALA A 16 4.89 27.25 -2.55
N SER A 17 4.28 28.36 -2.11
CA SER A 17 4.01 28.62 -0.69
C SER A 17 2.88 27.72 -0.15
N GLY A 18 1.85 27.46 -0.96
CA GLY A 18 0.78 26.51 -0.62
C GLY A 18 1.29 25.09 -0.44
N MET A 19 2.08 24.59 -1.40
CA MET A 19 2.75 23.27 -1.28
C MET A 19 3.66 23.21 -0.04
N LEU A 20 4.40 24.28 0.23
CA LEU A 20 5.27 24.35 1.40
C LEU A 20 4.47 24.29 2.71
N ASN A 21 3.30 24.92 2.74
CA ASN A 21 2.40 24.86 3.89
C ASN A 21 1.92 23.43 4.14
N ILE A 22 1.48 22.71 3.10
CA ILE A 22 1.06 21.31 3.22
C ILE A 22 2.19 20.45 3.81
N TYR A 23 3.41 20.54 3.27
CA TYR A 23 4.54 19.75 3.78
C TYR A 23 4.94 20.15 5.21
N GLN A 24 4.83 21.44 5.57
CA GLN A 24 5.05 21.88 6.94
C GLN A 24 3.99 21.35 7.90
N THR A 25 2.71 21.30 7.48
CA THR A 25 1.63 20.68 8.25
C THR A 25 1.96 19.21 8.51
N LEU A 26 2.33 18.45 7.49
CA LEU A 26 2.76 17.05 7.66
C LEU A 26 3.96 16.90 8.61
N ALA A 27 4.93 17.82 8.53
CA ALA A 27 6.08 17.80 9.44
C ALA A 27 5.70 18.13 10.88
N ASN A 28 4.78 19.07 11.08
CA ASN A 28 4.28 19.44 12.40
C ASN A 28 3.45 18.30 13.03
N MET A 29 2.75 17.52 12.21
CA MET A 29 2.04 16.30 12.60
C MET A 29 2.96 15.09 12.79
N ALA A 30 4.27 15.25 12.61
CA ALA A 30 5.26 14.18 12.68
C ALA A 30 5.07 13.03 11.67
N TYR A 31 4.36 13.26 10.56
CA TYR A 31 4.29 12.30 9.45
C TYR A 31 5.60 12.24 8.66
N ILE A 32 6.24 13.39 8.45
CA ILE A 32 7.57 13.49 7.83
C ILE A 32 8.51 14.32 8.70
N PRO A 33 9.83 14.09 8.69
CA PRO A 33 10.76 14.94 9.38
C PRO A 33 10.90 16.28 8.65
N SER A 34 10.91 17.40 9.38
CA SER A 34 11.06 18.74 8.78
C SER A 34 12.34 18.92 7.95
N THR A 35 13.37 18.10 8.21
CA THR A 35 14.66 18.12 7.50
C THR A 35 14.58 17.52 6.09
N SER A 36 13.59 16.65 5.82
CA SER A 36 13.33 16.09 4.49
C SER A 36 12.79 17.12 3.50
N ILE A 37 12.27 18.26 3.97
CA ILE A 37 11.71 19.31 3.13
C ILE A 37 12.83 20.17 2.56
N ARG A 38 13.09 20.04 1.25
CA ARG A 38 14.05 20.82 0.50
C ARG A 38 13.37 22.05 -0.09
N ARG A 39 13.61 23.22 0.53
CA ARG A 39 13.05 24.50 0.07
C ARG A 39 13.82 25.04 -1.13
N GLY A 40 13.11 25.65 -2.08
CA GLY A 40 13.71 26.37 -3.20
C GLY A 40 14.36 27.70 -2.78
N PRO A 41 15.03 28.40 -3.71
CA PRO A 41 15.17 28.03 -5.11
C PRO A 41 16.24 26.94 -5.35
N HIS A 42 16.01 26.11 -6.35
CA HIS A 42 16.89 24.99 -6.75
C HIS A 42 17.60 25.30 -8.06
N ASP A 43 18.81 24.77 -8.22
CA ASP A 43 19.53 24.81 -9.49
C ASP A 43 19.03 23.70 -10.41
N ILE A 44 18.25 24.08 -11.43
CA ILE A 44 17.70 23.19 -12.45
C ILE A 44 18.40 23.35 -13.81
N THR A 45 19.56 24.02 -13.85
CA THR A 45 20.27 24.36 -15.10
C THR A 45 20.59 23.12 -15.93
N ALA A 46 20.95 22.01 -15.26
CA ALA A 46 21.26 20.74 -15.92
C ALA A 46 20.06 20.12 -16.66
N LEU A 47 18.82 20.43 -16.26
CA LEU A 47 17.60 19.88 -16.84
C LEU A 47 16.98 20.78 -17.92
N LEU A 48 17.50 21.99 -18.14
CA LEU A 48 16.99 22.89 -19.18
C LEU A 48 16.92 22.27 -20.59
N PRO A 49 17.91 21.43 -21.03
CA PRO A 49 17.80 20.74 -22.31
C PRO A 49 16.59 19.80 -22.37
N LEU A 50 16.34 19.04 -21.30
CA LEU A 50 15.18 18.16 -21.18
C LEU A 50 13.87 18.94 -21.24
N TYR A 51 13.75 20.01 -20.45
CA TYR A 51 12.55 20.86 -20.45
C TYR A 51 12.26 21.49 -21.81
N THR A 52 13.31 21.85 -22.55
CA THR A 52 13.17 22.38 -23.91
C THR A 52 12.72 21.30 -24.88
N GLY A 53 13.26 20.08 -24.76
CA GLY A 53 12.86 18.92 -25.57
C GLY A 53 11.40 18.53 -25.34
N LEU A 54 10.93 18.56 -24.10
CA LEU A 54 9.55 18.31 -23.70
C LEU A 54 8.62 19.53 -23.89
N LYS A 55 9.13 20.62 -24.48
CA LYS A 55 8.40 21.87 -24.74
C LYS A 55 7.71 22.45 -23.49
N ILE A 56 8.29 22.29 -22.30
CA ILE A 56 7.71 22.80 -21.04
C ILE A 56 7.69 24.33 -21.04
N HIS A 57 6.53 24.91 -20.70
CA HIS A 57 6.36 26.35 -20.72
C HIS A 57 7.25 27.06 -19.66
N PRO A 58 7.81 28.25 -19.92
CA PRO A 58 8.71 28.95 -18.99
C PRO A 58 8.15 29.18 -17.59
N SER A 59 6.83 29.32 -17.44
CA SER A 59 6.16 29.41 -16.14
C SER A 59 6.33 28.15 -15.29
N ILE A 60 6.21 26.97 -15.91
CA ILE A 60 6.37 25.68 -15.22
C ILE A 60 7.85 25.46 -14.88
N ILE A 61 8.77 25.77 -15.80
CA ILE A 61 10.22 25.72 -15.52
C ILE A 61 10.58 26.61 -14.31
N TYR A 62 10.02 27.83 -14.24
CA TYR A 62 10.22 28.70 -13.09
C TYR A 62 9.61 28.12 -11.81
N LEU A 63 8.41 27.53 -11.89
CA LEU A 63 7.77 26.86 -10.76
C LEU A 63 8.65 25.71 -10.23
N TYR A 64 9.18 24.84 -11.08
CA TYR A 64 10.09 23.75 -10.68
C TYR A 64 11.35 24.26 -9.96
N SER A 65 11.80 25.47 -10.27
CA SER A 65 12.93 26.07 -9.57
C SER A 65 12.59 26.52 -8.15
N ILE A 66 11.33 26.82 -7.83
CA ILE A 66 10.93 27.38 -6.52
C ILE A 66 10.09 26.43 -5.66
N LEU A 67 9.54 25.35 -6.24
CA LEU A 67 8.75 24.38 -5.49
C LEU A 67 9.55 23.80 -4.32
N PRO A 68 8.90 23.57 -3.16
CA PRO A 68 9.48 22.71 -2.15
C PRO A 68 9.41 21.25 -2.62
N TYR A 69 10.42 20.46 -2.29
CA TYR A 69 10.45 19.03 -2.56
C TYR A 69 10.64 18.25 -1.27
N VAL A 70 10.11 17.03 -1.22
CA VAL A 70 10.33 16.09 -0.11
C VAL A 70 11.34 15.05 -0.54
N ASP A 71 12.38 14.87 0.26
CA ASP A 71 13.29 13.76 0.13
C ASP A 71 12.63 12.49 0.69
N VAL A 72 11.98 11.70 -0.18
CA VAL A 72 11.18 10.53 0.20
C VAL A 72 11.96 9.50 1.01
N GLU A 73 13.27 9.41 0.74
CA GLU A 73 14.19 8.52 1.42
C GLU A 73 14.46 8.98 2.86
N GLU A 74 14.69 10.28 3.05
CA GLU A 74 14.82 10.86 4.40
C GLU A 74 13.47 10.86 5.13
N ALA A 75 12.37 11.06 4.41
CA ALA A 75 11.03 11.04 4.97
C ALA A 75 10.59 9.64 5.41
N GLY A 76 11.10 8.60 4.77
CA GLY A 76 10.65 7.22 4.99
C GLY A 76 9.20 7.01 4.55
N MET A 77 8.72 7.85 3.63
CA MET A 77 7.32 7.89 3.17
C MET A 77 7.32 8.30 1.69
N GLU A 78 6.74 7.46 0.86
CA GLU A 78 6.58 7.71 -0.58
C GLU A 78 5.17 8.18 -0.93
N VAL A 79 4.16 7.56 -0.30
CA VAL A 79 2.74 7.91 -0.48
C VAL A 79 2.42 9.20 0.27
N PHE A 80 1.63 10.07 -0.36
CA PHE A 80 1.33 11.41 0.10
C PHE A 80 -0.18 11.63 0.22
N PHE A 81 -0.82 12.21 -0.80
CA PHE A 81 -2.19 12.71 -0.74
C PHE A 81 -3.08 11.83 -1.61
N GLN A 82 -4.14 11.26 -1.03
CA GLN A 82 -5.13 10.42 -1.70
C GLN A 82 -4.48 9.31 -2.56
N GLY A 83 -3.48 8.64 -2.01
CA GLY A 83 -2.74 7.57 -2.70
C GLY A 83 -1.70 8.03 -3.74
N GLY A 84 -1.67 9.32 -4.11
CA GLY A 84 -0.60 9.90 -4.91
C GLY A 84 0.74 9.96 -4.14
N ARG A 85 1.84 10.25 -4.83
CA ARG A 85 3.20 10.33 -4.26
C ARG A 85 3.86 11.69 -4.47
N PHE A 86 4.91 11.95 -3.70
CA PHE A 86 5.70 13.18 -3.82
C PHE A 86 6.39 13.29 -5.19
N ALA A 87 6.30 14.47 -5.82
CA ALA A 87 6.96 14.76 -7.10
C ALA A 87 8.25 15.59 -6.87
N ASP A 88 9.41 15.11 -7.35
CA ASP A 88 10.69 15.85 -7.34
C ASP A 88 11.21 16.14 -8.76
N PHE A 89 10.80 17.27 -9.32
CA PHE A 89 11.16 17.68 -10.68
C PHE A 89 12.62 18.14 -10.84
N ARG A 90 13.47 17.94 -9.82
CA ARG A 90 14.93 18.04 -9.97
C ARG A 90 15.53 16.75 -10.54
N LYS A 91 14.72 15.72 -10.74
CA LYS A 91 15.08 14.44 -11.37
C LYS A 91 14.46 14.36 -12.75
N GLY A 92 15.22 13.91 -13.75
CA GLY A 92 14.79 13.87 -15.14
C GLY A 92 13.61 12.92 -15.36
N GLU A 93 13.67 11.73 -14.74
CA GLU A 93 12.61 10.72 -14.89
C GLU A 93 11.24 11.22 -14.39
N VAL A 94 11.20 11.97 -13.28
CA VAL A 94 9.97 12.53 -12.70
C VAL A 94 9.36 13.60 -13.62
N VAL A 95 10.19 14.33 -14.35
CA VAL A 95 9.74 15.35 -15.30
C VAL A 95 9.08 14.72 -16.51
N GLU A 96 9.64 13.62 -17.01
CA GLU A 96 9.11 12.86 -18.15
C GLU A 96 7.78 12.20 -17.79
N GLU A 97 7.75 11.47 -16.67
CA GLU A 97 6.54 10.85 -16.13
C GLU A 97 5.45 11.90 -15.86
N GLY A 98 5.82 13.04 -15.28
CA GLY A 98 4.88 14.12 -15.03
C GLY A 98 4.32 14.79 -16.29
N ARG A 99 4.64 14.36 -17.52
CA ARG A 99 3.96 14.79 -18.74
C ARG A 99 2.72 13.96 -19.07
N ASP A 100 2.65 12.76 -18.53
CA ASP A 100 1.51 11.85 -18.62
C ASP A 100 1.23 11.24 -17.23
N PRO A 101 0.74 12.05 -16.28
CA PRO A 101 0.64 11.63 -14.89
C PRO A 101 -0.43 10.57 -14.61
N LEU A 102 -1.31 10.28 -15.57
CA LEU A 102 -2.37 9.28 -15.46
C LEU A 102 -2.10 8.02 -16.30
N PHE A 103 -1.01 7.97 -17.08
CA PHE A 103 -0.71 6.88 -18.01
C PHE A 103 -1.81 6.61 -19.05
N ASP A 104 -2.60 7.64 -19.38
CA ASP A 104 -3.73 7.54 -20.32
C ASP A 104 -3.26 7.47 -21.80
N CYS A 105 -1.97 7.65 -22.07
CA CYS A 105 -1.42 7.56 -23.42
C CYS A 105 -1.03 6.12 -23.77
N ASP A 106 -1.90 5.39 -24.47
CA ASP A 106 -1.50 4.15 -25.14
C ASP A 106 -0.40 4.44 -26.17
N GLN A 107 0.76 3.78 -26.02
CA GLN A 107 1.95 3.98 -26.89
C GLN A 107 1.71 3.64 -28.38
N GLU A 108 0.59 3.00 -28.70
CA GLU A 108 0.24 2.57 -30.06
C GLU A 108 -0.41 3.68 -30.91
N ASP A 109 -1.00 4.71 -30.28
CA ASP A 109 -1.56 5.87 -30.98
C ASP A 109 -0.53 7.00 -31.11
N GLN A 110 0.52 6.75 -31.89
CA GLN A 110 1.60 7.70 -32.23
C GLN A 110 1.14 8.93 -33.05
N GLY A 111 -0.16 9.24 -33.06
CA GLY A 111 -0.78 10.39 -33.71
C GLY A 111 -1.61 11.28 -32.77
N MET A 112 -1.95 10.82 -31.56
CA MET A 112 -2.64 11.63 -30.55
C MET A 112 -1.62 12.38 -29.71
N GLU A 113 -1.73 13.71 -29.68
CA GLU A 113 -0.93 14.62 -28.86
C GLU A 113 -1.41 14.56 -27.38
N GLY A 114 -1.55 13.35 -26.82
CA GLY A 114 -2.27 13.02 -25.57
C GLY A 114 -1.57 13.35 -24.25
N GLY A 115 -0.43 14.05 -24.31
CA GLY A 115 0.26 14.52 -23.11
C GLY A 115 -0.40 15.77 -22.53
N MET A 116 -0.30 15.94 -21.22
CA MET A 116 -0.73 17.15 -20.53
C MET A 116 -0.15 18.41 -21.21
N ARG A 117 -0.90 19.52 -21.18
CA ARG A 117 -0.50 20.78 -21.84
C ARG A 117 0.83 21.32 -21.31
N SER A 118 1.59 22.03 -22.15
CA SER A 118 2.94 22.54 -21.79
C SER A 118 2.94 23.55 -20.63
N TRP A 119 1.81 24.21 -20.37
CA TRP A 119 1.61 25.16 -19.27
C TRP A 119 0.96 24.54 -18.02
N MET A 120 0.73 23.23 -18.02
CA MET A 120 0.24 22.46 -16.89
C MET A 120 1.34 21.57 -16.31
N THR A 121 1.25 21.26 -15.02
CA THR A 121 2.14 20.33 -14.34
C THR A 121 1.45 19.64 -13.16
N PRO A 122 1.71 18.34 -12.90
CA PRO A 122 1.37 17.73 -11.63
C PRO A 122 2.15 18.39 -10.48
N LEU A 123 1.49 18.51 -9.33
CA LEU A 123 2.09 18.81 -8.04
C LEU A 123 2.33 17.53 -7.22
N THR A 124 1.63 16.45 -7.57
CA THR A 124 1.82 15.08 -7.07
C THR A 124 1.85 14.11 -8.25
N LEU A 125 2.46 12.94 -8.10
CA LEU A 125 2.39 11.88 -9.12
C LEU A 125 1.48 10.76 -8.67
N LEU A 126 1.07 9.89 -9.59
CA LEU A 126 0.34 8.68 -9.25
C LEU A 126 1.22 7.76 -8.37
N GLY A 127 0.60 7.13 -7.37
CA GLY A 127 1.26 6.11 -6.56
C GLY A 127 1.61 4.87 -7.39
N SER A 128 2.58 4.07 -6.94
CA SER A 128 2.94 2.82 -7.63
C SER A 128 1.87 1.74 -7.44
N GLU A 129 1.67 0.91 -8.47
CA GLU A 129 0.71 -0.23 -8.50
C GLU A 129 0.98 -1.28 -7.40
N ASP A 130 2.20 -1.33 -6.85
CA ASP A 130 2.61 -2.29 -5.81
C ASP A 130 2.03 -1.97 -4.41
N VAL A 131 1.14 -0.98 -4.31
CA VAL A 131 0.42 -0.62 -3.07
C VAL A 131 -0.91 -1.37 -2.94
N GLY A 132 -0.89 -2.70 -3.15
CA GLY A 132 -1.82 -3.64 -2.51
C GLY A 132 -3.13 -3.98 -3.23
N ARG A 133 -3.82 -4.98 -2.65
CA ARG A 133 -4.88 -5.82 -3.25
C ARG A 133 -6.29 -5.20 -3.26
N ASP A 134 -6.42 -3.97 -2.75
CA ASP A 134 -7.71 -3.27 -2.57
C ASP A 134 -7.82 -2.03 -3.49
N GLY A 135 -7.45 -2.16 -4.77
CA GLY A 135 -7.79 -1.14 -5.80
C GLY A 135 -7.05 0.20 -5.66
N GLY A 136 -5.75 0.18 -5.41
CA GLY A 136 -4.93 1.39 -5.25
C GLY A 136 -4.69 2.15 -6.54
N ARG A 137 -5.69 2.86 -7.07
CA ARG A 137 -5.48 4.01 -7.97
C ARG A 137 -5.64 5.28 -7.14
N GLY A 138 -4.58 6.09 -7.12
CA GLY A 138 -4.54 7.35 -6.36
C GLY A 138 -5.03 8.54 -7.18
N SER A 139 -5.08 9.71 -6.53
CA SER A 139 -5.38 10.97 -7.21
C SER A 139 -4.11 11.77 -7.54
N VAL A 140 -4.19 12.57 -8.60
CA VAL A 140 -3.12 13.47 -9.05
C VAL A 140 -3.60 14.90 -8.89
N VAL A 141 -2.81 15.71 -8.18
CA VAL A 141 -3.04 17.15 -8.05
C VAL A 141 -2.37 17.84 -9.23
N ILE A 142 -3.11 18.47 -10.12
CA ILE A 142 -2.59 19.12 -11.34
C ILE A 142 -2.79 20.63 -11.26
N TYR A 143 -1.73 21.39 -11.58
CA TYR A 143 -1.75 22.84 -11.64
C TYR A 143 -1.75 23.36 -13.09
N ASP A 144 -2.69 24.25 -13.41
CA ASP A 144 -2.72 25.00 -14.67
C ASP A 144 -2.17 26.42 -14.46
N ALA A 145 -1.04 26.75 -15.08
CA ALA A 145 -0.44 28.08 -14.96
C ALA A 145 -1.16 29.19 -15.75
N LYS A 146 -1.94 28.87 -16.80
CA LYS A 146 -2.75 29.85 -17.53
C LYS A 146 -3.93 30.31 -16.67
N ARG A 147 -4.71 29.35 -16.17
CA ARG A 147 -5.91 29.60 -15.35
C ARG A 147 -5.58 29.91 -13.87
N HIS A 148 -4.40 29.48 -13.39
CA HIS A 148 -4.04 29.46 -11.97
C HIS A 148 -5.09 28.78 -11.10
N CYS A 149 -5.49 27.61 -11.58
CA CYS A 149 -6.33 26.68 -10.87
C CYS A 149 -5.56 25.38 -10.60
N VAL A 150 -6.06 24.63 -9.63
CA VAL A 150 -5.64 23.26 -9.34
C VAL A 150 -6.87 22.37 -9.49
N GLY A 151 -6.71 21.23 -10.14
CA GLY A 151 -7.66 20.12 -10.09
C GLY A 151 -7.03 18.92 -9.40
N ILE A 152 -7.87 18.08 -8.83
CA ILE A 152 -7.49 16.81 -8.19
C ILE A 152 -8.24 15.74 -8.97
N ILE A 153 -7.55 14.95 -9.77
CA ILE A 153 -8.15 13.95 -10.66
C ILE A 153 -7.91 12.56 -10.10
N ASP A 154 -8.97 11.74 -10.05
CA ASP A 154 -8.88 10.32 -9.82
C ASP A 154 -8.43 9.58 -11.07
N HIS A 155 -7.47 8.67 -10.93
CA HIS A 155 -7.00 7.87 -12.06
C HIS A 155 -7.98 6.75 -12.48
N GLU A 156 -8.90 6.27 -11.63
CA GLU A 156 -9.87 5.24 -12.08
C GLU A 156 -10.98 5.84 -12.92
N CYS A 157 -11.63 6.86 -12.39
CA CYS A 157 -12.85 7.40 -12.96
C CYS A 157 -12.64 8.64 -13.81
N GLY A 158 -11.43 9.22 -13.82
CA GLY A 158 -11.15 10.51 -14.47
C GLY A 158 -11.88 11.71 -13.82
N GLY A 159 -12.66 11.46 -12.76
CA GLY A 159 -13.45 12.45 -12.03
C GLY A 159 -12.62 13.25 -11.04
N SER A 160 -13.25 14.24 -10.39
CA SER A 160 -12.55 15.02 -9.37
C SER A 160 -12.65 14.40 -7.98
N MET A 161 -11.51 14.33 -7.28
CA MET A 161 -11.43 13.95 -5.86
C MET A 161 -11.35 15.16 -4.92
N ASP A 162 -11.62 16.35 -5.44
CA ASP A 162 -11.72 17.55 -4.62
C ASP A 162 -13.04 17.55 -3.84
N HIS A 163 -12.98 17.36 -2.53
CA HIS A 163 -14.15 17.31 -1.65
C HIS A 163 -15.07 18.55 -1.69
N LYS A 164 -14.61 19.66 -2.28
CA LYS A 164 -15.41 20.88 -2.43
C LYS A 164 -15.98 21.08 -3.83
N LEU A 165 -15.64 20.22 -4.77
CA LEU A 165 -16.32 20.15 -6.06
C LEU A 165 -17.45 19.13 -5.92
N ASP A 166 -18.66 19.64 -5.71
CA ASP A 166 -19.87 18.85 -5.77
C ASP A 166 -20.15 18.57 -7.26
N ILE A 167 -19.50 17.55 -7.81
CA ILE A 167 -19.90 17.00 -9.10
C ILE A 167 -21.11 16.14 -8.76
N ASP A 168 -22.31 16.74 -8.86
CA ASP A 168 -23.64 16.16 -8.61
C ASP A 168 -23.59 14.64 -8.51
N GLY A 169 -23.69 14.10 -7.28
CA GLY A 169 -23.44 12.70 -6.91
C GLY A 169 -24.13 11.62 -7.74
N LYS A 170 -23.70 11.47 -8.98
CA LYS A 170 -23.95 10.36 -9.86
C LYS A 170 -22.58 9.75 -10.14
N PRO A 171 -22.32 8.52 -9.67
CA PRO A 171 -21.32 7.69 -10.32
C PRO A 171 -21.59 7.78 -11.83
N LEU A 172 -20.55 7.95 -12.64
CA LEU A 172 -20.65 7.65 -14.06
C LEU A 172 -21.25 6.24 -14.12
N GLU A 173 -22.50 6.13 -14.56
CA GLU A 173 -23.09 4.84 -14.87
C GLU A 173 -22.17 4.26 -15.94
N ASP A 174 -21.59 3.09 -15.66
CA ASP A 174 -20.84 2.32 -16.62
C ASP A 174 -21.77 2.07 -17.81
N ASP A 175 -21.66 2.87 -18.87
CA ASP A 175 -22.39 2.74 -20.14
C ASP A 175 -21.87 1.55 -20.97
N ASP A 176 -21.49 0.45 -20.31
CA ASP A 176 -21.09 -0.81 -20.93
C ASP A 176 -21.97 -1.97 -20.40
N ASP A 177 -23.28 -1.90 -20.64
CA ASP A 177 -24.10 -3.12 -20.75
C ASP A 177 -25.24 -2.96 -21.77
N GLU A 178 -24.90 -2.73 -23.03
CA GLU A 178 -25.75 -3.16 -24.15
C GLU A 178 -25.61 -4.69 -24.32
N GLY A 179 -26.37 -5.42 -23.48
CA GLY A 179 -26.35 -6.88 -23.47
C GLY A 179 -27.68 -7.46 -23.00
N GLY A 180 -28.79 -7.02 -23.59
CA GLY A 180 -30.10 -7.62 -23.34
C GLY A 180 -30.13 -9.13 -23.59
N ASP A 181 -30.79 -9.86 -22.70
CA ASP A 181 -31.94 -10.66 -23.10
C ASP A 181 -32.83 -10.95 -21.89
N ASP A 182 -34.10 -10.66 -22.11
CA ASP A 182 -35.26 -10.95 -21.30
C ASP A 182 -35.31 -12.42 -20.82
N ASP A 183 -35.76 -12.64 -19.58
CA ASP A 183 -37.02 -13.38 -19.42
C ASP A 183 -37.63 -13.23 -18.01
N HIS A 184 -38.95 -13.10 -18.05
CA HIS A 184 -39.94 -12.88 -17.01
C HIS A 184 -39.92 -13.87 -15.82
N ASP A 185 -40.32 -13.37 -14.64
CA ASP A 185 -41.54 -13.75 -13.89
C ASP A 185 -41.51 -13.06 -12.50
N ASP A 186 -42.18 -11.93 -12.32
CA ASP A 186 -43.56 -11.83 -11.80
C ASP A 186 -43.87 -12.75 -10.61
N VAL A 187 -43.80 -12.21 -9.37
CA VAL A 187 -44.93 -12.19 -8.40
C VAL A 187 -44.67 -11.05 -7.40
N GLY A 188 -45.64 -10.15 -7.25
CA GLY A 188 -45.55 -8.97 -6.40
C GLY A 188 -46.05 -9.13 -4.97
N ASP A 189 -46.67 -8.03 -4.50
CA ASP A 189 -47.29 -7.78 -3.19
C ASP A 189 -46.32 -7.14 -2.18
N GLY A 190 -46.50 -5.94 -1.64
CA GLY A 190 -47.62 -5.02 -1.61
C GLY A 190 -47.42 -4.05 -0.44
N SER A 191 -48.21 -2.96 -0.42
CA SER A 191 -48.32 -1.88 0.57
C SER A 191 -47.36 -0.69 0.40
N GLU A 192 -47.76 0.41 -0.23
CA GLU A 192 -48.70 1.47 0.19
C GLU A 192 -48.32 2.16 1.51
N TYR A 193 -47.70 3.34 1.38
CA TYR A 193 -48.12 4.54 2.11
C TYR A 193 -47.85 5.78 1.25
N GLU A 194 -48.86 6.62 1.21
CA GLU A 194 -49.07 7.74 0.31
C GLU A 194 -49.19 9.03 1.14
N ILE A 195 -49.03 10.19 0.48
CA ILE A 195 -49.49 11.56 0.86
C ILE A 195 -48.60 12.27 1.93
N VAL A 196 -48.14 13.54 1.85
CA VAL A 196 -48.70 14.86 1.41
C VAL A 196 -47.48 15.80 1.15
N LYS A 197 -47.27 16.50 0.01
CA LYS A 197 -47.93 17.67 -0.63
C LYS A 197 -47.66 19.06 -0.02
N GLU A 198 -47.39 20.02 -0.93
CA GLU A 198 -47.47 21.50 -0.85
C GLU A 198 -46.29 22.23 -0.17
N GLY A 199 -45.76 23.36 -0.66
CA GLY A 199 -46.17 24.32 -1.70
C GLY A 199 -45.35 25.63 -1.55
N ASP A 200 -45.63 26.61 -2.41
CA ASP A 200 -45.14 28.00 -2.51
C ASP A 200 -43.82 28.24 -3.28
N GLU A 201 -43.84 28.72 -4.53
CA GLU A 201 -44.30 30.02 -5.09
C GLU A 201 -43.33 31.20 -4.87
N LEU A 202 -42.62 31.50 -5.97
CA LEU A 202 -42.38 32.81 -6.59
C LEU A 202 -42.32 34.07 -5.71
N THR A 203 -41.19 34.77 -5.79
CA THR A 203 -41.18 36.23 -5.92
C THR A 203 -40.06 36.67 -6.88
N GLU A 204 -40.48 37.21 -8.03
CA GLU A 204 -39.74 38.21 -8.81
C GLU A 204 -39.67 39.51 -7.99
N ASP A 205 -38.52 40.20 -7.95
CA ASP A 205 -38.40 41.59 -8.43
C ASP A 205 -37.01 42.22 -8.17
N GLU A 206 -36.49 42.74 -9.28
CA GLU A 206 -35.91 44.06 -9.51
C GLU A 206 -34.56 44.56 -8.91
N SER A 207 -33.74 45.02 -9.87
CA SER A 207 -33.06 46.34 -9.91
C SER A 207 -31.68 46.46 -9.26
N TRP A 208 -30.67 46.73 -10.12
CA TRP A 208 -29.61 47.77 -10.01
C TRP A 208 -28.96 47.86 -11.41
N GLU A 209 -29.43 48.71 -12.31
CA GLU A 209 -28.88 50.05 -12.62
C GLU A 209 -27.34 50.16 -12.67
N ASP A 210 -26.85 50.28 -13.91
CA ASP A 210 -25.81 51.18 -14.41
C ASP A 210 -24.62 51.53 -13.50
N ILE A 211 -23.46 50.94 -13.79
CA ILE A 211 -22.17 51.63 -13.63
C ILE A 211 -21.38 51.54 -14.93
N ASP A 212 -21.24 52.70 -15.55
CA ASP A 212 -20.44 53.02 -16.72
C ASP A 212 -18.94 52.68 -16.55
N GLU A 213 -18.39 52.20 -17.66
CA GLU A 213 -17.12 52.56 -18.30
C GLU A 213 -16.09 53.38 -17.49
N GLU A 214 -14.90 52.79 -17.29
CA GLU A 214 -13.67 53.19 -18.00
C GLU A 214 -12.46 52.45 -17.39
N SER A 215 -11.79 51.60 -18.17
CA SER A 215 -10.34 51.40 -18.04
C SER A 215 -9.76 50.64 -19.23
N ASP A 216 -9.39 51.45 -20.23
CA ASP A 216 -8.18 51.37 -21.05
C ASP A 216 -7.83 50.04 -21.74
N GLY A 217 -7.96 50.09 -23.07
CA GLY A 217 -7.58 49.03 -23.99
C GLY A 217 -6.07 48.86 -24.10
N GLY A 218 -5.68 47.60 -24.25
CA GLY A 218 -4.35 47.18 -24.65
C GLY A 218 -4.46 45.80 -25.27
N GLU A 219 -4.94 45.78 -26.52
CA GLU A 219 -4.90 44.65 -27.44
C GLU A 219 -3.46 44.11 -27.53
N ASP A 220 -3.33 42.79 -27.36
CA ASP A 220 -2.41 41.90 -28.08
C ASP A 220 -3.03 40.50 -27.97
N GLY A 221 -4.19 40.34 -28.62
CA GLY A 221 -4.90 39.08 -28.76
C GLY A 221 -4.50 38.42 -30.06
N ASP A 222 -3.45 37.58 -30.02
CA ASP A 222 -3.17 36.64 -31.09
C ASP A 222 -4.29 35.58 -31.10
N VAL A 223 -5.34 35.84 -31.87
CA VAL A 223 -6.40 34.88 -32.20
C VAL A 223 -5.79 33.87 -33.18
N TYR A 224 -5.26 32.78 -32.63
CA TYR A 224 -5.09 31.55 -33.38
C TYR A 224 -6.47 30.89 -33.46
N GLU A 225 -7.11 30.99 -34.62
CA GLU A 225 -8.19 30.08 -35.01
C GLU A 225 -7.55 28.68 -35.17
N ASP A 226 -7.50 27.90 -34.10
CA ASP A 226 -7.18 26.47 -34.18
C ASP A 226 -8.47 25.69 -34.45
N ALA A 227 -8.46 25.04 -35.60
CA ALA A 227 -9.44 24.06 -36.02
C ALA A 227 -9.49 22.89 -35.02
N ASP A 228 -10.71 22.52 -34.62
CA ASP A 228 -11.10 21.20 -34.11
C ASP A 228 -10.06 20.50 -33.20
N GLN A 229 -9.59 21.18 -32.15
CA GLN A 229 -8.85 20.51 -31.08
C GLN A 229 -9.83 19.62 -30.32
N GLU A 230 -9.66 18.31 -30.48
CA GLU A 230 -10.32 17.32 -29.62
C GLU A 230 -10.12 17.70 -28.15
N GLU A 231 -11.23 17.69 -27.42
CA GLU A 231 -11.34 18.16 -26.06
C GLU A 231 -10.51 17.25 -25.14
N HIS A 232 -9.34 17.72 -24.70
CA HIS A 232 -8.42 16.91 -23.90
C HIS A 232 -8.89 16.85 -22.45
N ILE A 233 -8.74 15.69 -21.80
CA ILE A 233 -9.18 15.46 -20.40
C ILE A 233 -8.74 16.56 -19.41
N TYR A 234 -7.56 17.16 -19.62
CA TYR A 234 -7.04 18.23 -18.76
C TYR A 234 -7.61 19.62 -19.04
N ASP A 235 -8.10 19.89 -20.26
CA ASP A 235 -8.62 21.22 -20.62
C ASP A 235 -9.93 21.50 -19.87
N ASN A 236 -10.73 20.45 -19.66
CA ASN A 236 -11.99 20.48 -18.92
C ASN A 236 -11.90 19.96 -17.49
N MET A 237 -10.69 19.74 -16.97
CA MET A 237 -10.48 19.26 -15.61
C MET A 237 -11.27 20.13 -14.60
N PRO A 238 -12.13 19.51 -13.78
CA PRO A 238 -12.77 20.19 -12.67
C PRO A 238 -11.71 20.79 -11.76
N SER A 239 -11.77 22.11 -11.54
CA SER A 239 -10.68 22.82 -10.88
C SER A 239 -11.17 24.07 -10.14
N ARG A 240 -10.43 24.45 -9.09
CA ARG A 240 -10.67 25.65 -8.27
C ARG A 240 -9.42 26.52 -8.22
N PRO A 241 -9.50 27.78 -7.76
CA PRO A 241 -8.33 28.64 -7.62
C PRO A 241 -7.21 27.94 -6.83
N ALA A 242 -6.00 27.92 -7.38
CA ALA A 242 -4.86 27.21 -6.80
C ALA A 242 -4.61 27.50 -5.30
N PRO A 243 -4.60 28.77 -4.82
CA PRO A 243 -4.37 29.04 -3.41
C PRO A 243 -5.48 28.50 -2.49
N ASP A 244 -6.71 28.33 -2.99
CA ASP A 244 -7.81 27.80 -2.20
C ASP A 244 -7.69 26.29 -2.03
N VAL A 245 -7.42 25.56 -3.12
CA VAL A 245 -7.22 24.10 -3.07
C VAL A 245 -6.07 23.73 -2.17
N LEU A 246 -4.90 24.37 -2.33
CA LEU A 246 -3.71 24.04 -1.54
C LEU A 246 -3.88 24.37 -0.05
N ARG A 247 -4.61 25.43 0.29
CA ARG A 247 -4.98 25.75 1.68
C ARG A 247 -5.92 24.69 2.25
N ASP A 248 -6.90 24.26 1.46
CA ASP A 248 -7.87 23.25 1.87
C ASP A 248 -7.19 21.87 2.09
N ILE A 249 -6.24 21.46 1.23
CA ILE A 249 -5.46 20.23 1.44
C ILE A 249 -4.71 20.27 2.78
N ALA A 250 -4.03 21.37 3.10
CA ALA A 250 -3.35 21.50 4.39
C ALA A 250 -4.35 21.38 5.56
N LYS A 251 -5.53 21.99 5.42
CA LYS A 251 -6.59 21.89 6.43
C LYS A 251 -7.17 20.47 6.54
N TRP A 252 -7.30 19.74 5.43
CA TRP A 252 -7.77 18.35 5.44
C TRP A 252 -6.85 17.44 6.27
N PHE A 253 -5.53 17.65 6.21
CA PHE A 253 -4.61 16.98 7.13
C PHE A 253 -4.79 17.43 8.58
N GLU A 254 -4.87 18.75 8.84
CA GLU A 254 -5.06 19.28 10.20
C GLU A 254 -6.31 18.73 10.90
N ASP A 255 -7.39 18.60 10.14
CA ASP A 255 -8.71 18.14 10.58
C ASP A 255 -8.86 16.60 10.54
N PHE A 256 -7.83 15.86 10.07
CA PHE A 256 -7.85 14.41 9.82
C PHE A 256 -8.93 13.96 8.82
N TYR A 257 -9.35 14.84 7.92
CA TYR A 257 -10.15 14.45 6.75
C TYR A 257 -9.32 13.65 5.75
N GLU A 258 -8.02 13.94 5.72
CA GLU A 258 -7.00 13.21 4.99
C GLU A 258 -5.90 12.78 5.96
N VAL A 259 -5.39 11.55 5.80
CA VAL A 259 -4.18 11.07 6.48
C VAL A 259 -3.24 10.48 5.43
N PRO A 260 -1.93 10.76 5.48
CA PRO A 260 -1.00 10.07 4.59
C PRO A 260 -1.16 8.57 4.81
N ASN A 261 -1.43 7.82 3.75
CA ASN A 261 -1.75 6.37 3.77
C ASN A 261 -0.67 5.57 4.53
N ASP A 262 -0.81 5.48 5.85
CA ASP A 262 -0.14 4.51 6.69
C ASP A 262 -1.11 3.33 6.77
N ARG A 263 -0.84 2.32 5.92
CA ARG A 263 -1.73 1.19 5.68
C ARG A 263 -2.31 0.67 7.01
N GLY A 264 -3.62 0.79 7.19
CA GLY A 264 -4.35 0.21 8.32
C GLY A 264 -4.75 1.17 9.45
N VAL A 265 -4.24 2.41 9.50
CA VAL A 265 -4.66 3.35 10.55
C VAL A 265 -5.88 4.15 10.09
N ASP A 266 -7.04 3.85 10.68
CA ASP A 266 -8.26 4.65 10.52
C ASP A 266 -7.98 6.12 10.86
N ALA A 267 -8.42 7.06 10.01
CA ALA A 267 -8.32 8.49 10.25
C ALA A 267 -8.89 8.91 11.62
N LEU A 268 -9.92 8.21 12.11
CA LEU A 268 -10.46 8.41 13.45
C LEU A 268 -9.45 8.02 14.54
N GLU A 269 -8.75 6.91 14.37
CA GLU A 269 -7.72 6.45 15.30
C GLU A 269 -6.50 7.38 15.26
N ALA A 270 -6.02 7.72 14.07
CA ALA A 270 -4.94 8.69 13.88
C ALA A 270 -5.28 10.01 14.57
N GLY A 271 -6.48 10.56 14.34
CA GLY A 271 -6.94 11.79 14.97
C GLY A 271 -7.06 11.68 16.48
N SER A 272 -7.50 10.54 17.02
CA SER A 272 -7.54 10.29 18.47
C SER A 272 -6.15 10.31 19.11
N GLN A 273 -5.18 9.63 18.48
CA GLN A 273 -3.80 9.60 18.95
C GLN A 273 -3.15 10.99 18.91
N HIS A 274 -3.24 11.71 17.80
CA HIS A 274 -2.67 13.07 17.72
C HIS A 274 -3.28 14.02 18.75
N ARG A 275 -4.60 13.96 18.97
CA ARG A 275 -5.28 14.76 20.00
C ARG A 275 -4.80 14.42 21.40
N LYS A 276 -4.51 13.15 21.70
CA LYS A 276 -3.91 12.71 22.98
C LYS A 276 -2.57 13.40 23.25
N HIS A 277 -1.80 13.71 22.20
CA HIS A 277 -0.52 14.39 22.29
C HIS A 277 -0.57 15.91 22.05
N GLY A 278 -1.77 16.50 22.01
CA GLY A 278 -1.95 17.95 21.99
C GLY A 278 -2.06 18.59 20.60
N TRP A 279 -2.19 17.83 19.51
CA TRP A 279 -2.47 18.39 18.19
C TRP A 279 -3.86 19.04 18.14
N PRO A 280 -4.06 20.17 17.42
CA PRO A 280 -3.10 20.96 16.62
C PRO A 280 -2.40 22.10 17.40
N SER A 281 -2.28 21.99 18.72
CA SER A 281 -1.62 23.01 19.54
C SER A 281 -0.11 23.10 19.23
N THR A 282 0.48 24.25 19.53
CA THR A 282 1.95 24.44 19.52
C THR A 282 2.68 23.58 20.54
N ASP A 283 1.96 23.04 21.52
CA ASP A 283 2.48 22.14 22.56
C ASP A 283 2.42 20.65 22.15
N PHE A 284 2.26 20.34 20.86
CA PHE A 284 2.19 18.97 20.36
C PHE A 284 3.44 18.16 20.71
N ASP A 285 3.25 17.08 21.47
CA ASP A 285 4.30 16.14 21.85
C ASP A 285 4.53 15.12 20.74
N ALA A 286 5.24 15.55 19.69
CA ALA A 286 5.58 14.72 18.54
C ALA A 286 6.37 13.45 18.93
N GLU A 287 7.23 13.54 19.94
CA GLU A 287 8.02 12.38 20.39
C GLU A 287 7.14 11.37 21.11
N GLY A 288 6.29 11.81 22.05
CA GLY A 288 5.33 10.94 22.71
C GLY A 288 4.36 10.29 21.72
N TYR A 289 3.92 11.04 20.70
CA TYR A 289 3.09 10.50 19.63
C TYR A 289 3.79 9.39 18.86
N LEU A 290 5.04 9.60 18.41
CA LEU A 290 5.79 8.57 17.69
C LEU A 290 6.00 7.31 18.54
N VAL A 291 6.24 7.47 19.85
CA VAL A 291 6.35 6.34 20.79
C VAL A 291 5.03 5.57 20.86
N ASP A 292 3.90 6.25 21.07
CA ASP A 292 2.61 5.59 21.18
C ASP A 292 2.17 4.97 19.84
N LYS A 293 2.53 5.57 18.70
CA LYS A 293 2.28 5.02 17.37
C LYS A 293 2.98 3.68 17.17
N VAL A 294 4.29 3.58 17.46
CA VAL A 294 5.01 2.29 17.31
C VAL A 294 4.52 1.24 18.30
N ARG A 295 4.09 1.66 19.50
CA ARG A 295 3.47 0.75 20.48
C ARG A 295 2.13 0.22 20.00
N ALA A 296 1.28 1.08 19.44
CA ALA A 296 -0.02 0.69 18.90
C ALA A 296 0.13 -0.36 17.79
N LYS A 297 1.05 -0.12 16.85
CA LYS A 297 1.37 -1.09 15.79
C LYS A 297 1.89 -2.42 16.37
N ALA A 298 2.85 -2.38 17.30
CA ALA A 298 3.37 -3.60 17.93
C ALA A 298 2.29 -4.37 18.72
N LEU A 299 1.31 -3.66 19.30
CA LEU A 299 0.17 -4.25 19.98
C LEU A 299 -0.82 -4.89 19.00
N GLU A 300 -1.03 -4.29 17.85
CA GLU A 300 -1.83 -4.88 16.76
C GLU A 300 -1.19 -6.16 16.23
N GLU A 301 0.11 -6.12 15.91
CA GLU A 301 0.87 -7.31 15.51
C GLU A 301 0.80 -8.41 16.59
N ALA A 302 0.89 -8.04 17.87
CA ALA A 302 0.72 -8.99 18.97
C ALA A 302 -0.68 -9.63 19.02
N ARG A 303 -1.74 -8.90 18.64
CA ARG A 303 -3.10 -9.47 18.52
C ARG A 303 -3.17 -10.44 17.36
N GLU A 304 -2.58 -10.08 16.22
CA GLU A 304 -2.53 -10.96 15.06
C GLU A 304 -1.78 -12.27 15.37
N ASP A 305 -0.68 -12.20 16.12
CA ASP A 305 0.08 -13.35 16.62
C ASP A 305 -0.79 -14.25 17.50
N GLU A 306 -1.60 -13.69 18.42
CA GLU A 306 -2.54 -14.49 19.21
C GLU A 306 -3.63 -15.16 18.33
N GLU A 307 -4.03 -14.49 17.26
CA GLU A 307 -4.99 -15.01 16.27
C GLU A 307 -4.39 -16.00 15.26
N GLU A 308 -3.06 -16.18 15.24
CA GLU A 308 -2.36 -17.06 14.28
C GLU A 308 -2.95 -18.48 14.30
N LEU A 309 -3.23 -19.04 15.47
CA LEU A 309 -3.82 -20.39 15.59
C LEU A 309 -5.25 -20.47 15.03
N TRP A 310 -6.02 -19.38 15.07
CA TRP A 310 -7.35 -19.34 14.44
C TRP A 310 -7.24 -19.22 12.93
N ARG A 311 -6.34 -18.35 12.44
CA ARG A 311 -6.05 -18.19 11.01
C ARG A 311 -5.53 -19.50 10.43
N GLU A 312 -4.62 -20.18 11.11
CA GLU A 312 -4.07 -21.48 10.70
C GLU A 312 -5.16 -22.57 10.68
N ALA A 313 -6.03 -22.63 11.70
CA ALA A 313 -7.15 -23.57 11.70
C ALA A 313 -8.18 -23.26 10.60
N ALA A 314 -8.49 -21.99 10.36
CA ALA A 314 -9.39 -21.56 9.29
C ALA A 314 -8.82 -21.88 7.90
N LYS A 315 -7.51 -21.66 7.71
CA LYS A 315 -6.76 -22.02 6.50
C LYS A 315 -6.85 -23.52 6.22
N TYR A 316 -6.58 -24.38 7.21
CA TYR A 316 -6.71 -25.82 7.00
C TYR A 316 -8.16 -26.25 6.75
N ARG A 317 -9.14 -25.66 7.44
CA ARG A 317 -10.56 -25.88 7.13
C ARG A 317 -10.90 -25.53 5.68
N GLY A 318 -10.44 -24.38 5.19
CA GLY A 318 -10.69 -23.95 3.82
C GLY A 318 -9.95 -24.80 2.75
N TRP A 319 -8.85 -25.45 3.11
CA TRP A 319 -8.12 -26.36 2.21
C TRP A 319 -8.67 -27.78 2.16
N ILE A 320 -9.42 -28.20 3.19
CA ILE A 320 -10.09 -29.50 3.18
C ILE A 320 -11.23 -29.44 2.18
N LYS A 321 -11.19 -30.32 1.18
CA LYS A 321 -12.29 -30.49 0.23
C LYS A 321 -13.38 -31.31 0.90
N GLU A 322 -14.57 -30.73 1.06
CA GLU A 322 -15.70 -31.45 1.63
C GLU A 322 -16.02 -32.70 0.80
N GLU A 323 -16.36 -33.79 1.49
CA GLU A 323 -16.60 -35.08 0.82
C GLU A 323 -17.74 -35.00 -0.20
N ASP A 324 -18.76 -34.20 0.11
CA ASP A 324 -19.91 -33.91 -0.75
C ASP A 324 -19.80 -32.52 -1.40
N GLY A 325 -18.61 -31.91 -1.38
CA GLY A 325 -18.36 -30.61 -1.99
C GLY A 325 -18.15 -30.69 -3.50
N PHE A 326 -18.43 -29.59 -4.20
CA PHE A 326 -18.35 -29.47 -5.66
C PHE A 326 -17.04 -30.04 -6.26
N GLN A 327 -15.89 -29.77 -5.63
CA GLN A 327 -14.60 -30.26 -6.13
C GLN A 327 -14.48 -31.79 -6.07
N MET A 328 -14.96 -32.43 -4.99
CA MET A 328 -14.94 -33.88 -4.85
C MET A 328 -15.99 -34.53 -5.76
N GLU A 329 -17.17 -33.91 -5.88
CA GLU A 329 -18.23 -34.35 -6.80
C GLU A 329 -17.74 -34.34 -8.25
N MET A 330 -17.13 -33.24 -8.72
CA MET A 330 -16.56 -33.15 -10.07
C MET A 330 -15.49 -34.23 -10.32
N LEU A 331 -14.63 -34.52 -9.34
CA LEU A 331 -13.63 -35.58 -9.47
C LEU A 331 -14.27 -36.98 -9.54
N ARG A 332 -15.33 -37.22 -8.77
CA ARG A 332 -16.11 -38.46 -8.80
C ARG A 332 -16.91 -38.62 -10.09
N GLU A 333 -17.47 -37.53 -10.61
CA GLU A 333 -18.16 -37.51 -11.90
C GLU A 333 -17.19 -37.83 -13.04
N LYS A 334 -16.02 -37.19 -13.08
CA LYS A 334 -14.94 -37.53 -14.03
C LYS A 334 -14.57 -39.01 -13.97
N LEU A 335 -14.55 -39.60 -12.77
CA LEU A 335 -14.30 -41.02 -12.59
C LEU A 335 -15.46 -41.89 -13.10
N ALA A 336 -16.70 -41.44 -12.95
CA ALA A 336 -17.89 -42.16 -13.39
C ALA A 336 -18.10 -42.14 -14.93
N ILE A 337 -17.70 -41.05 -15.60
CA ILE A 337 -17.85 -40.90 -17.06
C ILE A 337 -16.63 -41.40 -17.85
N ALA A 338 -15.56 -41.84 -17.18
CA ALA A 338 -14.33 -42.29 -17.83
C ALA A 338 -14.61 -43.43 -18.82
N GLY A 339 -14.33 -43.19 -20.11
CA GLY A 339 -14.67 -44.11 -21.19
C GLY A 339 -13.58 -45.12 -21.50
N THR A 340 -12.34 -44.82 -21.11
CA THR A 340 -11.16 -45.67 -21.31
C THR A 340 -10.51 -46.05 -19.98
N GLU A 341 -9.71 -47.13 -19.99
CA GLU A 341 -8.96 -47.55 -18.80
C GLU A 341 -7.98 -46.45 -18.34
N ASP A 342 -7.33 -45.75 -19.27
CA ASP A 342 -6.37 -44.69 -18.94
C ASP A 342 -7.07 -43.46 -18.33
N GLU A 343 -8.18 -43.01 -18.90
CA GLU A 343 -9.02 -41.95 -18.33
C GLU A 343 -9.54 -42.31 -16.94
N PHE A 344 -9.90 -43.58 -16.72
CA PHE A 344 -10.36 -44.06 -15.42
C PHE A 344 -9.25 -43.92 -14.37
N TRP A 345 -8.04 -44.38 -14.68
CA TRP A 345 -6.91 -44.28 -13.75
C TRP A 345 -6.45 -42.84 -13.53
N LEU A 346 -6.53 -41.98 -14.54
CA LEU A 346 -6.23 -40.56 -14.41
C LEU A 346 -7.27 -39.84 -13.53
N ALA A 347 -8.56 -40.14 -13.69
CA ALA A 347 -9.59 -39.62 -12.80
C ALA A 347 -9.41 -40.16 -11.37
N ARG A 348 -9.04 -41.44 -11.22
CA ARG A 348 -8.75 -42.07 -9.93
C ARG A 348 -7.55 -41.45 -9.22
N TRP A 349 -6.51 -41.05 -9.97
CA TRP A 349 -5.38 -40.26 -9.46
C TRP A 349 -5.86 -38.96 -8.81
N GLY A 350 -6.74 -38.22 -9.50
CA GLY A 350 -7.28 -36.96 -9.00
C GLY A 350 -8.03 -37.13 -7.68
N VAL A 351 -8.88 -38.16 -7.59
CA VAL A 351 -9.58 -38.52 -6.34
C VAL A 351 -8.58 -38.92 -5.25
N TRP A 352 -7.63 -39.82 -5.55
CA TRP A 352 -6.63 -40.29 -4.60
C TRP A 352 -5.77 -39.16 -4.02
N LYS A 353 -5.34 -38.22 -4.87
CA LYS A 353 -4.56 -37.05 -4.45
C LYS A 353 -5.38 -36.14 -3.52
N ALA A 354 -6.64 -35.88 -3.87
CA ALA A 354 -7.54 -35.08 -3.05
C ALA A 354 -7.81 -35.72 -1.68
N GLU A 355 -8.06 -37.02 -1.63
CA GLU A 355 -8.24 -37.79 -0.38
C GLU A 355 -6.97 -37.74 0.49
N GLY A 356 -5.79 -37.91 -0.12
CA GLY A 356 -4.50 -37.83 0.56
C GLY A 356 -4.22 -36.44 1.14
N ASP A 357 -4.46 -35.39 0.35
CA ASP A 357 -4.31 -33.99 0.80
C ASP A 357 -5.26 -33.69 1.97
N ASN A 358 -6.53 -34.10 1.86
CA ASN A 358 -7.52 -33.98 2.94
C ASN A 358 -7.06 -34.67 4.22
N ALA A 359 -6.51 -35.89 4.14
CA ALA A 359 -6.02 -36.62 5.30
C ALA A 359 -4.89 -35.87 6.03
N ILE A 360 -3.96 -35.27 5.28
CA ILE A 360 -2.88 -34.43 5.83
C ILE A 360 -3.46 -33.18 6.48
N TYR A 361 -4.36 -32.45 5.80
CA TYR A 361 -4.94 -31.23 6.34
C TYR A 361 -5.82 -31.48 7.57
N LEU A 362 -6.54 -32.61 7.64
CA LEU A 362 -7.29 -33.02 8.83
C LEU A 362 -6.37 -33.37 10.01
N ARG A 363 -5.20 -33.97 9.77
CA ARG A 363 -4.18 -34.18 10.80
C ARG A 363 -3.67 -32.84 11.33
N LYS A 364 -3.25 -31.93 10.44
CA LYS A 364 -2.76 -30.60 10.82
C LYS A 364 -3.82 -29.76 11.54
N LEU A 365 -5.06 -29.79 11.06
CA LEU A 365 -6.18 -29.10 11.71
C LEU A 365 -6.36 -29.58 13.16
N ARG A 366 -6.30 -30.90 13.39
CA ARG A 366 -6.39 -31.45 14.75
C ARG A 366 -5.25 -30.97 15.64
N GLU A 367 -4.01 -31.01 15.14
CA GLU A 367 -2.83 -30.54 15.88
C GLU A 367 -2.93 -29.05 16.23
N VAL A 368 -3.37 -28.20 15.29
CA VAL A 368 -3.61 -26.77 15.52
C VAL A 368 -4.72 -26.55 16.54
N GLU A 369 -5.82 -27.29 16.45
CA GLU A 369 -6.92 -27.16 17.41
C GLU A 369 -6.53 -27.61 18.82
N GLU A 370 -5.68 -28.63 18.94
CA GLU A 370 -5.10 -29.06 20.22
C GLU A 370 -4.15 -27.99 20.78
N ARG A 371 -3.23 -27.46 19.96
CA ARG A 371 -2.36 -26.33 20.36
C ARG A 371 -3.20 -25.13 20.80
N ARG A 372 -4.27 -24.80 20.09
CA ARG A 372 -5.18 -23.70 20.43
C ARG A 372 -5.87 -23.94 21.77
N LYS A 373 -6.39 -25.14 22.02
CA LYS A 373 -7.00 -25.50 23.32
C LYS A 373 -6.01 -25.41 24.48
N LEU A 374 -4.74 -25.76 24.23
CA LEU A 374 -3.68 -25.68 25.22
C LEU A 374 -3.26 -24.23 25.51
N ALA A 375 -3.11 -23.41 24.46
CA ALA A 375 -2.72 -22.01 24.57
C ALA A 375 -3.84 -21.14 25.17
N PHE A 376 -5.09 -21.43 24.85
CA PHE A 376 -6.27 -20.67 25.26
C PHE A 376 -7.31 -21.56 25.96
N PRO A 377 -7.01 -22.07 27.18
CA PRO A 377 -7.89 -23.02 27.88
C PRO A 377 -9.24 -22.42 28.27
N ASP A 378 -9.33 -21.10 28.45
CA ASP A 378 -10.56 -20.36 28.69
C ASP A 378 -11.20 -19.81 27.41
N GLY A 379 -10.61 -20.08 26.25
CA GLY A 379 -11.10 -19.64 24.94
C GLY A 379 -11.02 -18.13 24.71
N ARG A 380 -10.31 -17.39 25.58
CA ARG A 380 -10.20 -15.92 25.49
C ARG A 380 -8.89 -15.51 24.83
N LEU A 381 -9.02 -14.87 23.69
CA LEU A 381 -7.99 -14.04 23.05
C LEU A 381 -7.83 -12.71 23.79
N GLY A 382 -6.70 -12.05 23.60
CA GLY A 382 -6.48 -10.67 24.00
C GLY A 382 -6.30 -10.47 25.50
N LYS A 383 -5.71 -11.44 26.20
CA LYS A 383 -5.34 -11.21 27.61
C LYS A 383 -4.29 -10.12 27.66
N MET A 384 -4.57 -9.05 28.40
CA MET A 384 -3.68 -7.89 28.47
C MET A 384 -2.24 -8.28 28.87
N GLU A 385 -2.08 -9.29 29.73
CA GLU A 385 -0.76 -9.79 30.11
C GLU A 385 0.01 -10.42 28.95
N ASN A 386 -0.68 -11.11 28.04
CA ASN A 386 -0.05 -11.70 26.85
C ASN A 386 0.24 -10.62 25.80
N LEU A 387 -0.73 -9.73 25.57
CA LEU A 387 -0.61 -8.66 24.60
C LEU A 387 0.57 -7.74 24.88
N VAL A 388 0.79 -7.36 26.14
CA VAL A 388 1.94 -6.50 26.51
C VAL A 388 3.27 -7.26 26.35
N ILE A 389 3.32 -8.57 26.56
CA ILE A 389 4.53 -9.36 26.28
C ILE A 389 4.77 -9.48 24.77
N GLY A 390 3.71 -9.65 23.97
CA GLY A 390 3.77 -9.61 22.51
C GLY A 390 4.23 -8.25 22.00
N GLU A 391 3.68 -7.15 22.53
CA GLU A 391 4.11 -5.78 22.21
C GLU A 391 5.63 -5.61 22.42
N ILE A 392 6.17 -6.07 23.55
CA ILE A 392 7.63 -6.04 23.82
C ILE A 392 8.40 -6.85 22.78
N LYS A 393 7.89 -8.04 22.41
CA LYS A 393 8.52 -8.89 21.39
C LYS A 393 8.62 -8.15 20.05
N HIS A 394 7.50 -7.62 19.54
CA HIS A 394 7.47 -6.90 18.25
C HIS A 394 8.31 -5.62 18.25
N LEU A 395 8.31 -4.86 19.35
CA LEU A 395 9.18 -3.68 19.50
C LEU A 395 10.66 -4.07 19.49
N GLN A 396 11.02 -5.17 20.17
CA GLN A 396 12.40 -5.66 20.23
C GLN A 396 12.88 -6.18 18.86
N GLU A 397 12.04 -6.90 18.14
CA GLU A 397 12.32 -7.38 16.78
C GLU A 397 12.49 -6.22 15.79
N SER A 398 11.58 -5.23 15.85
CA SER A 398 11.70 -3.99 15.07
C SER A 398 13.00 -3.24 15.35
N LEU A 399 13.40 -3.17 16.62
CA LEU A 399 14.68 -2.56 17.03
C LEU A 399 15.88 -3.29 16.43
N TRP A 400 15.92 -4.63 16.51
CA TRP A 400 17.02 -5.40 15.92
C TRP A 400 17.08 -5.29 14.40
N ASN A 401 15.93 -5.20 13.73
CA ASN A 401 15.88 -4.96 12.29
C ASN A 401 16.50 -3.61 11.92
N GLU A 402 16.11 -2.54 12.61
CA GLU A 402 16.69 -1.20 12.38
C GLU A 402 18.20 -1.15 12.71
N GLU A 403 18.64 -1.82 13.78
CA GLU A 403 20.07 -1.93 14.13
C GLU A 403 20.87 -2.68 13.06
N ARG A 404 20.32 -3.77 12.51
CA ARG A 404 20.97 -4.57 11.47
C ARG A 404 21.11 -3.78 10.18
N ASP A 405 20.03 -3.15 9.73
CA ASP A 405 20.04 -2.33 8.53
C ASP A 405 21.03 -1.15 8.67
N LEU A 406 21.06 -0.50 9.84
CA LEU A 406 22.02 0.56 10.12
C LEU A 406 23.47 0.06 10.07
N LYS A 407 23.71 -1.17 10.56
CA LYS A 407 25.04 -1.80 10.50
C LYS A 407 25.45 -2.12 9.06
N GLU A 408 24.56 -2.70 8.26
CA GLU A 408 24.79 -3.01 6.84
C GLU A 408 25.11 -1.73 6.05
N MET A 409 24.34 -0.66 6.24
CA MET A 409 24.62 0.65 5.62
C MET A 409 25.99 1.21 5.98
N ARG A 410 26.46 1.01 7.22
CA ARG A 410 27.80 1.44 7.65
C ARG A 410 28.91 0.61 7.02
N GLU A 411 28.67 -0.67 6.75
CA GLU A 411 29.63 -1.58 6.11
C GLU A 411 29.70 -1.33 4.58
N ASP A 412 28.56 -1.08 3.93
CA ASP A 412 28.43 -0.86 2.48
C ASP A 412 28.73 0.59 2.05
N GLY A 413 28.71 1.56 2.97
CA GLY A 413 28.83 3.00 2.73
C GLY A 413 30.15 3.51 2.13
N LYS A 414 31.03 2.64 1.63
CA LYS A 414 32.24 3.04 0.87
C LYS A 414 31.88 3.48 -0.56
N GLY A 415 31.19 4.62 -0.73
CA GLY A 415 31.02 5.20 -2.07
C GLY A 415 30.03 6.35 -2.31
N LYS A 416 29.11 6.66 -1.39
CA LYS A 416 28.14 7.78 -1.55
C LYS A 416 27.90 8.47 -0.19
N GLU A 417 28.78 9.40 0.18
CA GLU A 417 28.86 9.92 1.56
C GLU A 417 27.61 10.66 2.05
N LYS A 418 27.03 11.57 1.26
CA LYS A 418 26.02 12.50 1.81
C LYS A 418 24.60 11.92 1.96
N GLU A 419 24.11 11.21 0.95
CA GLU A 419 22.78 10.58 0.97
C GLU A 419 22.73 9.42 1.99
N SER A 420 23.85 8.70 2.13
CA SER A 420 23.98 7.64 3.14
C SER A 420 23.96 8.18 4.56
N GLU A 421 24.59 9.33 4.82
CA GLU A 421 24.61 9.96 6.15
C GLU A 421 23.23 10.39 6.66
N GLU A 422 22.38 10.97 5.81
CA GLU A 422 21.04 11.40 6.19
C GLU A 422 20.13 10.19 6.46
N LYS A 423 20.22 9.14 5.63
CA LYS A 423 19.53 7.86 5.85
C LYS A 423 19.91 7.22 7.19
N MET A 424 21.21 7.18 7.52
CA MET A 424 21.69 6.66 8.80
C MET A 424 21.12 7.46 9.99
N LYS A 425 21.11 8.80 9.92
CA LYS A 425 20.51 9.64 10.97
C LYS A 425 19.01 9.40 11.15
N GLY A 426 18.28 9.17 10.05
CA GLY A 426 16.87 8.82 10.09
C GLY A 426 16.64 7.51 10.87
N ARG A 427 17.43 6.47 10.57
CA ARG A 427 17.39 5.19 11.28
C ARG A 427 17.76 5.32 12.75
N GLU A 428 18.80 6.09 13.09
CA GLU A 428 19.19 6.35 14.48
C GLU A 428 18.06 6.99 15.30
N LYS A 429 17.29 7.90 14.70
CA LYS A 429 16.09 8.47 15.35
C LYS A 429 15.00 7.42 15.58
N ARG A 430 14.75 6.53 14.60
CA ARG A 430 13.76 5.45 14.74
C ARG A 430 14.16 4.46 15.85
N ILE A 431 15.43 4.11 15.92
CA ILE A 431 16.00 3.30 17.01
C ILE A 431 15.70 3.95 18.36
N ALA A 432 15.97 5.26 18.52
CA ALA A 432 15.70 5.97 19.77
C ALA A 432 14.21 5.97 20.17
N VAL A 433 13.28 6.07 19.20
CA VAL A 433 11.83 5.95 19.44
C VAL A 433 11.48 4.53 19.90
N LEU A 434 12.00 3.50 19.23
CA LEU A 434 11.78 2.09 19.58
C LEU A 434 12.32 1.76 20.99
N GLU A 435 13.49 2.28 21.36
CA GLU A 435 14.04 2.11 22.71
C GLU A 435 13.12 2.70 23.79
N LYS A 436 12.58 3.91 23.56
CA LYS A 436 11.63 4.56 24.48
C LYS A 436 10.32 3.79 24.57
N ALA A 437 9.78 3.34 23.45
CA ALA A 437 8.59 2.51 23.39
C ALA A 437 8.77 1.19 24.14
N LEU A 438 9.91 0.52 23.93
CA LEU A 438 10.27 -0.72 24.60
C LEU A 438 10.42 -0.53 26.11
N GLU A 439 11.01 0.57 26.58
CA GLU A 439 11.09 0.90 28.00
C GLU A 439 9.69 1.11 28.61
N ALA A 440 8.81 1.82 27.91
CA ALA A 440 7.43 2.03 28.35
C ALA A 440 6.64 0.70 28.43
N ALA A 441 6.73 -0.14 27.39
CA ALA A 441 6.09 -1.45 27.35
C ALA A 441 6.59 -2.38 28.47
N ARG A 442 7.91 -2.39 28.74
CA ARG A 442 8.50 -3.14 29.86
C ARG A 442 7.97 -2.69 31.22
N LYS A 443 7.82 -1.38 31.44
CA LYS A 443 7.22 -0.84 32.68
C LYS A 443 5.77 -1.29 32.85
N ASP A 444 5.02 -1.45 31.77
CA ASP A 444 3.64 -1.94 31.82
C ASP A 444 3.60 -3.46 32.05
N ALA A 445 4.51 -4.23 31.43
CA ALA A 445 4.68 -5.65 31.70
C ALA A 445 5.07 -5.93 33.16
N ASP A 446 5.98 -5.15 33.74
CA ASP A 446 6.37 -5.30 35.14
C ASP A 446 5.20 -5.10 36.11
N LYS A 447 4.22 -4.25 35.75
CA LYS A 447 3.00 -4.04 36.54
C LYS A 447 1.97 -5.15 36.35
N LEU A 448 1.76 -5.59 35.11
CA LEU A 448 0.69 -6.53 34.75
C LEU A 448 1.09 -8.00 34.95
N CYS A 449 2.34 -8.33 34.66
CA CYS A 449 2.87 -9.68 34.69
C CYS A 449 4.34 -9.71 35.15
N PRO A 450 4.62 -9.37 36.43
CA PRO A 450 5.98 -9.23 36.93
C PRO A 450 6.83 -10.49 36.72
N GLY A 451 8.04 -10.29 36.19
CA GLY A 451 9.01 -11.37 35.95
C GLY A 451 8.75 -12.21 34.69
N LYS A 452 7.71 -11.89 33.91
CA LYS A 452 7.54 -12.45 32.56
C LYS A 452 8.30 -11.58 31.55
N SER A 453 8.99 -12.25 30.63
CA SER A 453 9.66 -11.62 29.50
C SER A 453 9.36 -12.44 28.24
N PRO A 454 9.36 -11.81 27.06
CA PRO A 454 9.27 -12.56 25.82
C PRO A 454 10.48 -13.48 25.64
N SER A 455 10.23 -14.64 25.03
CA SER A 455 11.28 -15.54 24.56
C SER A 455 11.54 -15.29 23.08
N PHE A 456 12.81 -15.25 22.70
CA PHE A 456 13.22 -15.12 21.31
C PHE A 456 13.96 -16.40 20.89
N GLY A 457 13.69 -16.88 19.69
CA GLY A 457 14.43 -17.99 19.11
C GLY A 457 15.87 -17.62 18.76
N ARG A 458 16.73 -18.64 18.59
CA ARG A 458 18.12 -18.39 18.20
C ARG A 458 18.20 -17.80 16.80
N GLY A 459 19.11 -16.83 16.63
CA GLY A 459 19.31 -16.13 15.36
C GLY A 459 18.34 -14.99 15.10
N MET A 460 17.31 -14.76 15.93
CA MET A 460 16.34 -13.69 15.70
C MET A 460 17.02 -12.31 15.67
N LYS A 461 17.97 -12.08 16.58
CA LYS A 461 18.74 -10.83 16.62
C LYS A 461 19.69 -10.68 15.43
N GLU A 462 20.42 -11.73 15.08
CA GLU A 462 21.49 -11.67 14.08
C GLU A 462 20.96 -11.73 12.64
N THR A 463 19.90 -12.51 12.41
CA THR A 463 19.37 -12.84 11.08
C THR A 463 17.95 -12.33 10.84
N GLY A 464 17.23 -11.92 11.89
CA GLY A 464 15.82 -11.56 11.78
C GLY A 464 14.89 -12.79 11.68
N LEU A 465 15.41 -14.00 11.87
CA LEU A 465 14.66 -15.24 11.77
C LEU A 465 14.82 -16.08 13.04
N ASP A 466 13.72 -16.64 13.51
CA ASP A 466 13.74 -17.72 14.51
C ASP A 466 14.20 -19.02 13.84
N LEU A 467 15.50 -19.29 13.90
CA LEU A 467 16.11 -20.45 13.25
C LEU A 467 15.64 -21.77 13.86
N ASP A 468 15.31 -21.80 15.14
CA ASP A 468 14.81 -23.00 15.82
C ASP A 468 13.40 -23.37 15.32
N LYS A 469 12.49 -22.38 15.30
CA LYS A 469 11.15 -22.55 14.72
C LYS A 469 11.27 -22.97 13.25
N ARG A 470 12.13 -22.30 12.48
CA ARG A 470 12.33 -22.61 11.06
C ARG A 470 12.85 -24.04 10.81
N VAL A 471 13.78 -24.51 11.64
CA VAL A 471 14.29 -25.89 11.59
C VAL A 471 13.18 -26.90 11.89
N ALA A 472 12.35 -26.63 12.91
CA ALA A 472 11.23 -27.51 13.27
C ALA A 472 10.18 -27.59 12.15
N ASP A 473 9.81 -26.45 11.57
CA ASP A 473 8.84 -26.37 10.47
C ASP A 473 9.36 -27.09 9.22
N LEU A 474 10.62 -26.84 8.83
CA LEU A 474 11.24 -27.47 7.66
C LEU A 474 11.38 -28.98 7.85
N SER A 475 11.76 -29.44 9.05
CA SER A 475 11.86 -30.87 9.35
C SER A 475 10.50 -31.56 9.21
N THR A 476 9.45 -30.98 9.77
CA THR A 476 8.07 -31.49 9.65
C THR A 476 7.62 -31.54 8.19
N ASN A 477 7.88 -30.49 7.42
CA ASN A 477 7.53 -30.44 6.00
C ASN A 477 8.29 -31.49 5.15
N ILE A 478 9.56 -31.77 5.48
CA ILE A 478 10.35 -32.83 4.81
C ILE A 478 9.77 -34.20 5.14
N GLU A 479 9.39 -34.45 6.39
CA GLU A 479 8.77 -35.71 6.81
C GLU A 479 7.43 -35.95 6.12
N ASP A 480 6.54 -34.95 6.12
CA ASP A 480 5.26 -34.99 5.39
C ASP A 480 5.47 -35.25 3.89
N SER A 481 6.45 -34.57 3.28
CA SER A 481 6.76 -34.73 1.86
C SER A 481 7.28 -36.13 1.56
N ARG A 482 8.10 -36.70 2.43
CA ARG A 482 8.61 -38.07 2.29
C ARG A 482 7.49 -39.11 2.37
N GLU A 483 6.60 -39.00 3.35
CA GLU A 483 5.44 -39.90 3.48
C GLU A 483 4.58 -39.86 2.22
N LYS A 484 4.29 -38.65 1.71
CA LYS A 484 3.51 -38.45 0.49
C LYS A 484 4.19 -39.03 -0.74
N LEU A 485 5.51 -38.85 -0.86
CA LEU A 485 6.31 -39.36 -1.97
C LEU A 485 6.34 -40.90 -1.99
N GLU A 486 6.50 -41.53 -0.82
CA GLU A 486 6.42 -43.00 -0.70
C GLU A 486 5.02 -43.52 -1.11
N ALA A 487 3.96 -42.84 -0.68
CA ALA A 487 2.60 -43.19 -1.07
C ALA A 487 2.36 -43.03 -2.58
N MET A 488 2.88 -41.96 -3.19
CA MET A 488 2.77 -41.72 -4.63
C MET A 488 3.52 -42.76 -5.46
N ARG A 489 4.76 -43.11 -5.06
CA ARG A 489 5.54 -44.16 -5.73
C ARG A 489 4.83 -45.51 -5.67
N LYS A 490 4.31 -45.86 -4.48
CA LYS A 490 3.52 -47.09 -4.32
C LYS A 490 2.29 -47.11 -5.22
N TRP A 491 1.53 -46.01 -5.24
CA TRP A 491 0.35 -45.89 -6.09
C TRP A 491 0.70 -46.03 -7.58
N ARG A 492 1.77 -45.36 -8.01
CA ARG A 492 2.30 -45.42 -9.38
C ARG A 492 2.71 -46.84 -9.79
N ASP A 493 3.32 -47.59 -8.88
CA ASP A 493 3.74 -48.98 -9.15
C ASP A 493 2.56 -49.96 -9.21
N GLU A 494 1.43 -49.65 -8.57
CA GLU A 494 0.19 -50.43 -8.60
C GLU A 494 -0.64 -50.21 -9.89
N LEU A 495 -0.31 -49.20 -10.71
CA LEU A 495 -1.03 -48.90 -11.94
C LEU A 495 -0.85 -49.99 -13.01
N PRO A 496 -1.89 -50.29 -13.83
CA PRO A 496 -1.70 -51.14 -14.98
C PRO A 496 -0.81 -50.48 -16.03
N VAL A 497 -0.25 -51.29 -16.93
CA VAL A 497 0.66 -50.82 -18.00
C VAL A 497 -0.09 -49.96 -19.03
N SER A 498 -1.40 -50.18 -19.19
CA SER A 498 -2.30 -49.44 -20.09
C SER A 498 -2.66 -48.03 -19.60
N ALA A 499 -2.39 -47.70 -18.33
CA ALA A 499 -2.69 -46.39 -17.74
C ALA A 499 -1.53 -45.40 -17.95
N HIS A 500 -1.26 -45.04 -19.21
CA HIS A 500 -0.12 -44.20 -19.59
C HIS A 500 -0.21 -42.78 -19.02
N LEU A 501 -1.35 -42.09 -19.19
CA LEU A 501 -1.55 -40.73 -18.70
C LEU A 501 -1.50 -40.67 -17.17
N ALA A 502 -2.09 -41.65 -16.49
CA ALA A 502 -2.06 -41.72 -15.03
C ALA A 502 -0.63 -41.95 -14.48
N ARG A 503 0.17 -42.78 -15.17
CA ARG A 503 1.59 -43.01 -14.84
C ARG A 503 2.42 -41.75 -15.05
N GLU A 504 2.22 -41.06 -16.17
CA GLU A 504 2.90 -39.80 -16.48
C GLU A 504 2.57 -38.73 -15.43
N ALA A 505 1.28 -38.53 -15.12
CA ALA A 505 0.84 -37.57 -14.10
C ALA A 505 1.40 -37.89 -12.70
N ALA A 506 1.54 -39.17 -12.35
CA ALA A 506 2.17 -39.57 -11.09
C ALA A 506 3.68 -39.34 -11.10
N ASP A 507 4.37 -39.67 -12.20
CA ASP A 507 5.81 -39.46 -12.35
C ASP A 507 6.16 -37.96 -12.32
N GLU A 508 5.37 -37.10 -12.95
CA GLU A 508 5.50 -35.64 -12.87
C GLU A 508 5.31 -35.11 -11.44
N ALA A 509 4.27 -35.58 -10.74
CA ALA A 509 4.01 -35.18 -9.36
C ALA A 509 5.12 -35.63 -8.41
N ILE A 510 5.68 -36.83 -8.62
CA ILE A 510 6.84 -37.33 -7.87
C ILE A 510 8.04 -36.43 -8.11
N GLN A 511 8.37 -36.10 -9.36
CA GLN A 511 9.49 -35.22 -9.69
C GLN A 511 9.32 -33.82 -9.06
N TRP A 512 8.11 -33.26 -9.13
CA TRP A 512 7.81 -31.97 -8.51
C TRP A 512 8.02 -32.01 -6.99
N LEU A 513 7.52 -33.06 -6.32
CA LEU A 513 7.63 -33.21 -4.87
C LEU A 513 9.09 -33.49 -4.43
N GLU A 514 9.85 -34.23 -5.22
CA GLU A 514 11.29 -34.44 -5.02
C GLU A 514 12.06 -33.13 -5.05
N GLY A 515 11.83 -32.29 -6.08
CA GLY A 515 12.45 -30.98 -6.19
C GLY A 515 12.11 -30.06 -5.01
N TYR A 516 10.85 -30.08 -4.58
CA TYR A 516 10.39 -29.30 -3.43
C TYR A 516 11.05 -29.76 -2.11
N MET A 517 11.11 -31.07 -1.88
CA MET A 517 11.78 -31.65 -0.72
C MET A 517 13.28 -31.34 -0.70
N GLU A 518 13.94 -31.33 -1.87
CA GLU A 518 15.37 -30.97 -1.96
C GLU A 518 15.61 -29.50 -1.63
N ALA A 519 14.74 -28.60 -2.08
CA ALA A 519 14.78 -27.19 -1.70
C ALA A 519 14.65 -27.01 -0.18
N TYR A 520 13.73 -27.75 0.46
CA TYR A 520 13.59 -27.73 1.92
C TYR A 520 14.80 -28.26 2.67
N LYS A 521 15.43 -29.33 2.18
CA LYS A 521 16.68 -29.84 2.77
C LYS A 521 17.81 -28.81 2.66
N GLY A 522 17.92 -28.13 1.52
CA GLY A 522 18.89 -27.06 1.33
C GLY A 522 18.69 -25.92 2.34
N GLN A 523 17.44 -25.47 2.53
CA GLN A 523 17.10 -24.45 3.52
C GLN A 523 17.37 -24.92 4.95
N LEU A 524 17.00 -26.17 5.28
CA LEU A 524 17.22 -26.76 6.60
C LEU A 524 18.72 -26.81 6.93
N GLN A 525 19.53 -27.25 5.96
CA GLN A 525 20.98 -27.29 6.10
C GLN A 525 21.55 -25.88 6.35
N GLY A 526 21.10 -24.88 5.60
CA GLY A 526 21.49 -23.48 5.82
C GLY A 526 21.14 -22.98 7.22
N CYS A 527 19.95 -23.32 7.74
CA CYS A 527 19.55 -22.96 9.10
C CYS A 527 20.44 -23.64 10.15
N ILE A 528 20.75 -24.93 9.96
CA ILE A 528 21.63 -25.70 10.87
C ILE A 528 23.06 -25.13 10.87
N GLU A 529 23.57 -24.75 9.71
CA GLU A 529 24.89 -24.11 9.58
C GLU A 529 24.92 -22.76 10.28
N ALA A 530 23.91 -21.91 10.07
CA ALA A 530 23.78 -20.63 10.78
C ALA A 530 23.72 -20.81 12.30
N LEU A 531 22.96 -21.80 12.80
CA LEU A 531 22.91 -22.12 14.23
C LEU A 531 24.28 -22.54 14.78
N LYS A 532 25.05 -23.35 14.04
CA LYS A 532 26.42 -23.73 14.44
C LYS A 532 27.35 -22.53 14.52
N GLU A 533 27.27 -21.62 13.54
CA GLU A 533 28.08 -20.39 13.56
C GLU A 533 27.76 -19.52 14.77
N LEU A 534 26.48 -19.43 15.16
CA LEU A 534 26.06 -18.70 16.36
C LEU A 534 26.61 -19.35 17.63
N ASP A 535 26.52 -20.68 17.74
CA ASP A 535 27.05 -21.43 18.89
C ASP A 535 28.59 -21.27 19.00
N GLU A 536 29.31 -21.29 17.87
CA GLU A 536 30.76 -21.04 17.85
C GLU A 536 31.12 -19.61 18.28
N LYS A 537 30.37 -18.60 17.81
CA LYS A 537 30.59 -17.19 18.21
C LYS A 537 30.35 -16.99 19.69
N ALA A 538 29.28 -17.59 20.24
CA ALA A 538 29.00 -17.57 21.67
C ALA A 538 30.12 -18.24 22.48
N GLY A 539 30.61 -19.40 22.05
CA GLY A 539 31.71 -20.10 22.72
C GLY A 539 33.00 -19.29 22.77
N ARG A 540 33.34 -18.55 21.70
CA ARG A 540 34.53 -17.67 21.64
C ARG A 540 34.39 -16.40 22.50
N ALA A 541 33.19 -15.96 22.82
CA ALA A 541 32.96 -14.80 23.69
C ALA A 541 33.11 -15.13 25.19
N THR A 542 33.01 -16.41 25.54
CA THR A 542 33.03 -16.89 26.94
C THR A 542 34.36 -17.50 27.40
N GLY A 543 35.32 -17.70 26.48
CA GLY A 543 36.66 -18.23 26.77
C GLY A 543 37.73 -17.19 26.53
#